data_AF-Q12GC7-F1
#
_entry.id   AF-Q12GC7-F1
#
_cell.length_a   1.000
_cell.length_b   1.000
_cell.length_c   1.000
_cell.angle_alpha   90.00
_cell.angle_beta   90.00
_cell.angle_gamma   90.00
#
_symmetry.space_group_name_H-M   'P 1'
#
loop_
_entity.id
_entity.type
_entity.pdbx_description
1 polymer ?
#
loop_
_entity_poly.entity_id
_entity_poly.type
_entity_poly.pdbx_seq_one_letter_code
_entity_poly.pdbx_strand_id
1 'polypeptide(L)'
;MKAKTFEQQFDEGVDITASLDLSKAKRVLQVQKRVNVDFPAWMIDSLDREASKLGVTRQSVIKVWLAERLEESASNTSRRRMRAEGT
;
A
#
# COMPACT_ATOMS: atom_id res chain seq x y z
N MET A 1 -21.34 -1.65 -22.29
CA MET A 1 -21.01 -3.06 -22.55
C MET A 1 -21.50 -3.93 -21.39
N LYS A 2 -21.93 -5.18 -21.64
CA LYS A 2 -22.26 -6.14 -20.56
C LYS A 2 -20.98 -6.78 -20.01
N ALA A 3 -20.92 -7.05 -18.71
CA ALA A 3 -19.73 -7.56 -18.03
C ALA A 3 -19.12 -8.81 -18.69
N LYS A 4 -19.94 -9.81 -19.05
CA LYS A 4 -19.46 -11.04 -19.71
C LYS A 4 -18.74 -10.80 -21.05
N THR A 5 -19.19 -9.82 -21.83
CA THR A 5 -18.58 -9.47 -23.12
C THR A 5 -17.27 -8.71 -22.93
N PHE A 6 -17.19 -7.89 -21.88
CA PHE A 6 -15.97 -7.18 -21.50
C PHE A 6 -14.86 -8.16 -21.11
N GLU A 7 -15.22 -9.11 -20.23
CA GLU A 7 -14.32 -10.13 -19.70
C GLU A 7 -13.75 -11.00 -20.84
N GLN A 8 -14.61 -11.49 -21.73
CA GLN A 8 -14.20 -12.27 -22.89
C GLN A 8 -13.24 -11.49 -23.82
N GLN A 9 -13.56 -10.23 -24.14
CA GLN A 9 -12.70 -9.41 -25.01
C GLN A 9 -11.34 -9.10 -24.37
N PHE A 10 -11.31 -8.92 -23.05
CA PHE A 10 -10.06 -8.74 -22.32
C PHE A 10 -9.18 -10.00 -22.38
N ASP A 11 -9.76 -11.18 -22.13
CA ASP A 11 -9.04 -12.46 -22.16
C ASP A 11 -8.55 -12.82 -23.59
N GLU A 12 -9.30 -12.43 -24.61
CA GLU A 12 -8.93 -12.60 -26.02
C GLU A 12 -7.86 -11.58 -26.49
N GLY A 13 -7.43 -10.66 -25.63
CA GLY A 13 -6.40 -9.65 -25.95
C GLY A 13 -6.88 -8.56 -26.90
N VAL A 14 -8.21 -8.37 -27.01
CA VAL A 14 -8.83 -7.34 -27.83
C VAL A 14 -8.64 -5.97 -27.16
N ASP A 15 -8.42 -4.92 -27.95
CA ASP A 15 -8.34 -3.56 -27.43
C ASP A 15 -9.72 -3.08 -26.93
N ILE A 16 -9.87 -3.06 -25.61
CA ILE A 16 -11.07 -2.61 -24.90
C ILE A 16 -10.99 -1.14 -24.45
N THR A 17 -9.95 -0.39 -24.82
CA THR A 17 -9.68 0.96 -24.30
C THR A 17 -10.85 1.93 -24.51
N ALA A 18 -11.54 1.82 -25.66
CA ALA A 18 -12.73 2.63 -25.97
C ALA A 18 -13.94 2.37 -25.03
N SER A 19 -13.94 1.23 -24.33
CA SER A 19 -14.97 0.87 -23.36
C SER A 19 -14.63 1.29 -21.93
N LEU A 20 -13.42 1.80 -21.68
CA LEU A 20 -12.96 2.27 -20.37
C LEU A 20 -13.28 3.76 -20.17
N ASP A 21 -13.86 4.09 -19.02
CA ASP A 21 -13.99 5.49 -18.58
C ASP A 21 -12.66 5.98 -17.98
N LEU A 22 -11.75 6.38 -18.87
CA LEU A 22 -10.41 6.85 -18.49
C LEU A 22 -10.46 8.17 -17.69
N SER A 23 -11.56 8.92 -17.76
CA SER A 23 -11.71 10.15 -16.96
C SER A 23 -11.74 9.89 -15.45
N LYS A 24 -12.11 8.66 -15.05
CA LYS A 24 -12.11 8.19 -13.66
C LYS A 24 -10.91 7.28 -13.34
N ALA A 25 -10.02 7.05 -14.30
CA ALA A 25 -8.84 6.24 -14.05
C ALA A 25 -7.95 6.91 -13.00
N LYS A 26 -7.74 6.23 -11.87
CA LYS A 26 -6.83 6.69 -10.82
C LYS A 26 -5.72 5.67 -10.63
N ARG A 27 -4.49 6.16 -10.49
CA ARG A 27 -3.40 5.34 -9.95
C ARG A 27 -3.61 5.24 -8.44
N VAL A 28 -4.27 4.15 -8.02
CA VAL A 28 -4.33 3.74 -6.62
C VAL A 28 -2.90 3.68 -6.06
N LEU A 29 -2.71 4.13 -4.82
CA LEU A 29 -1.42 4.23 -4.11
C LEU A 29 -0.48 5.40 -4.50
N GLN A 30 -0.85 6.27 -5.44
CA GLN A 30 -0.05 7.47 -5.76
C GLN A 30 -0.46 8.74 -5.00
N VAL A 31 -1.64 8.77 -4.38
CA VAL A 31 -2.10 9.93 -3.63
C VAL A 31 -1.38 10.00 -2.28
N GLN A 32 -0.47 10.97 -2.13
CA GLN A 32 0.20 11.25 -0.87
C GLN A 32 -0.70 12.11 0.03
N LYS A 33 -0.91 11.68 1.27
CA LYS A 33 -1.61 12.45 2.30
C LYS A 33 -0.62 12.85 3.39
N ARG A 34 -0.52 14.15 3.69
CA ARG A 34 0.31 14.65 4.79
C ARG A 34 -0.37 14.38 6.13
N VAL A 35 0.41 13.88 7.08
CA VAL A 35 0.00 13.67 8.47
C VAL A 35 1.05 14.29 9.37
N ASN A 36 0.63 14.99 10.41
CA ASN A 36 1.51 15.54 11.44
C ASN A 36 1.44 14.63 12.67
N VAL A 37 2.60 14.31 13.24
CA VAL A 37 2.73 13.43 14.41
C VAL A 37 3.83 13.99 15.29
N ASP A 38 3.56 14.09 16.58
CA ASP A 38 4.55 14.44 17.59
C ASP A 38 5.26 13.18 18.11
N PHE A 39 6.58 13.25 18.24
CA PHE A 39 7.41 12.16 18.74
C PHE A 39 8.20 12.62 19.97
N PRO A 40 8.36 11.76 20.99
CA PRO A 40 9.28 12.04 22.09
C PRO A 40 10.72 12.26 21.58
N ALA A 41 11.48 13.14 22.25
CA ALA A 41 12.84 13.49 21.85
C ALA A 41 13.74 12.26 21.66
N TRP A 42 13.70 11.29 22.59
CA TRP A 42 14.51 10.06 22.51
C TRP A 42 14.23 9.24 21.25
N MET A 43 12.99 9.28 20.74
CA MET A 43 12.61 8.55 19.55
C MET A 43 13.13 9.25 18.30
N ILE A 44 13.08 10.59 18.26
CA ILE A 44 13.67 11.39 17.18
C ILE A 44 15.18 11.15 17.10
N ASP A 45 15.87 11.21 18.24
CA ASP A 45 17.32 10.96 18.31
C ASP A 45 17.69 9.57 17.79
N SER A 46 16.87 8.56 18.12
CA SER A 46 17.07 7.19 17.64
C SER A 46 16.85 7.08 16.13
N LEU A 47 15.79 7.71 15.61
CA LEU A 47 15.50 7.74 14.17
C LEU A 47 16.60 8.47 13.38
N ASP A 48 17.16 9.55 13.92
CA ASP A 48 18.23 10.31 13.28
C ASP A 48 19.53 9.54 13.18
N ARG A 49 19.89 8.78 14.23
CA ARG A 49 21.05 7.90 14.21
C ARG A 49 20.92 6.84 13.11
N GLU A 50 19.76 6.23 12.99
CA GLU A 50 19.52 5.20 11.97
C GLU A 50 19.51 5.80 10.56
N ALA A 51 18.84 6.94 10.38
CA ALA A 51 18.82 7.66 9.12
C ALA A 51 20.23 8.04 8.66
N SER A 52 21.07 8.52 9.59
CA SER A 52 22.47 8.87 9.33
C SER A 52 23.31 7.64 8.94
N LYS A 53 23.14 6.52 9.66
CA LYS A 53 23.83 5.25 9.36
C LYS A 53 23.49 4.72 7.97
N LEU A 54 22.23 4.85 7.55
CA LEU A 54 21.73 4.39 6.26
C LEU A 54 21.94 5.42 5.13
N GLY A 55 22.34 6.64 5.46
CA GLY A 55 22.49 7.73 4.47
C GLY A 55 21.16 8.18 3.86
N VAL A 56 20.06 8.08 4.61
CA VAL A 56 18.71 8.44 4.15
C VAL A 56 18.05 9.46 5.06
N THR A 57 16.86 9.94 4.69
CA THR A 57 16.10 10.85 5.55
C THR A 57 15.37 10.09 6.67
N ARG A 58 15.11 10.78 7.78
CA ARG A 58 14.24 10.29 8.86
C ARG A 58 12.88 9.81 8.34
N GLN A 59 12.29 10.55 7.40
CA GLN A 59 11.01 10.20 6.78
C GLN A 59 11.06 8.86 6.04
N SER A 60 12.17 8.55 5.38
CA SER A 60 12.37 7.26 4.71
C SER A 60 12.38 6.10 5.71
N VAL A 61 13.09 6.27 6.85
CA VAL A 61 13.12 5.26 7.93
C VAL A 61 11.71 5.05 8.50
N ILE A 62 11.00 6.13 8.84
CA ILE A 62 9.62 6.07 9.35
C ILE A 62 8.72 5.32 8.37
N LYS A 63 8.82 5.63 7.08
CA LYS A 63 7.98 5.02 6.04
C LYS A 63 8.20 3.51 5.92
N VAL A 64 9.45 3.06 5.92
CA VAL A 64 9.80 1.64 5.79
C VAL A 64 9.30 0.86 7.00
N TRP A 65 9.67 1.31 8.22
CA TRP A 65 9.26 0.62 9.44
C TRP A 65 7.74 0.58 9.63
N LEU A 66 7.04 1.66 9.28
CA LEU A 66 5.58 1.68 9.31
C LEU A 66 4.97 0.70 8.31
N ALA A 67 5.51 0.62 7.09
CA ALA A 67 5.05 -0.32 6.08
C ALA A 67 5.25 -1.77 6.55
N GLU A 68 6.45 -2.12 7.01
CA GLU A 68 6.77 -3.45 7.55
C GLU A 68 5.80 -3.85 8.67
N ARG A 69 5.59 -2.96 9.64
CA ARG A 69 4.70 -3.25 10.78
C ARG A 69 3.23 -3.40 10.37
N LEU A 70 2.78 -2.66 9.36
CA LEU A 70 1.42 -2.79 8.80
C LEU A 70 1.27 -4.11 8.03
N GLU A 71 2.26 -4.50 7.24
CA GLU A 71 2.28 -5.77 6.51
C GLU A 71 2.28 -6.99 7.44
N GLU A 72 3.09 -6.96 8.51
CA GLU A 72 3.08 -7.97 9.56
C GLU A 72 1.69 -8.10 10.22
N SER A 73 1.06 -6.98 10.52
CA SER A 73 -0.25 -6.93 11.17
C SER A 73 -1.37 -7.47 10.26
N ALA A 74 -1.33 -7.11 8.97
CA ALA A 74 -2.26 -7.62 7.97
C ALA A 74 -2.08 -9.13 7.78
N SER A 75 -0.84 -9.59 7.65
CA SER A 75 -0.51 -11.01 7.52
C SER A 75 -0.97 -11.83 8.73
N ASN A 76 -0.79 -11.32 9.95
CA ASN A 76 -1.24 -11.98 11.17
C ASN A 76 -2.77 -12.05 11.27
N THR A 77 -3.47 -11.00 10.80
CA THR A 77 -4.93 -10.98 10.75
C THR A 77 -5.48 -12.02 9.78
N SER A 78 -4.88 -12.14 8.58
CA SER A 78 -5.24 -13.17 7.60
C SER A 78 -5.02 -14.58 8.16
N ARG A 79 -3.91 -14.83 8.85
CA ARG A 79 -3.64 -16.12 9.51
C ARG A 79 -4.65 -16.46 10.61
N ARG A 80 -5.14 -15.46 11.36
CA ARG A 80 -6.17 -15.67 12.39
C ARG A 80 -7.54 -15.97 11.80
N ARG A 81 -7.93 -15.32 10.69
CA ARG A 81 -9.20 -15.57 10.00
C ARG A 81 -9.27 -16.97 9.40
N MET A 82 -8.22 -17.42 8.72
CA MET A 82 -8.17 -18.78 8.15
C MET A 82 -8.29 -19.89 9.20
N ARG A 83 -7.88 -19.64 10.45
CA ARG A 83 -8.04 -20.58 11.56
C ARG A 83 -9.44 -20.59 12.18
N ALA A 84 -10.21 -19.51 12.02
CA ALA A 84 -11.55 -19.38 12.58
C ALA A 84 -12.65 -19.89 11.63
N GLU A 85 -12.36 -19.97 10.32
CA GLU A 85 -13.28 -20.44 9.28
C GLU A 85 -13.09 -21.93 8.92
N GLY A 86 -12.20 -22.63 9.64
CA GLY A 86 -11.82 -24.04 9.42
C GLY A 86 -12.42 -25.05 10.41
N THR A 87 -13.53 -24.75 11.06
CA THR A 87 -14.34 -25.68 11.88
C THR A 87 -15.78 -25.68 11.41
#